data_AF-D8M2D4-F1
#
_entry.id   AF-D8M2D4-F1
#
_cell.length_a   1.000
_cell.length_b   1.000
_cell.length_c   1.000
_cell.angle_alpha   90.00
_cell.angle_beta   90.00
_cell.angle_gamma   90.00
#
_symmetry.space_group_name_H-M   'P 1'
#
loop_
_entity.id
_entity.type
_entity.pdbx_description
1 polymer ?
#
loop_
_entity_poly.entity_id
_entity_poly.type
_entity_poly.pdbx_seq_one_letter_code
_entity_poly.pdbx_strand_id
1 'polypeptide(L)'
;MSVNAGSLNDPSDIPGLAHFVEHLLFMGTETHPEENAYNRFLSQNNGASNAYTSSEFTDFFFTVANDAAFEAIELFSGFFTCPLFLEGCVQREIQAVDNEHSKNLQSDIWRFQQLLRYLGREDHPYNHFCSFSCVL
;
A
#
# COMPACT_ATOMS: atom_id res chain seq x y z
N MET A 1 2.62 -11.23 5.44
CA MET A 1 2.16 -11.90 4.22
C MET A 1 2.74 -11.16 3.03
N SER A 2 3.32 -11.90 2.08
CA SER A 2 3.89 -11.34 0.86
C SER A 2 3.01 -11.73 -0.32
N VAL A 3 2.54 -10.75 -1.08
CA VAL A 3 1.83 -10.97 -2.34
C VAL A 3 2.84 -10.77 -3.46
N ASN A 4 3.01 -11.78 -4.32
CA ASN A 4 3.95 -11.73 -5.45
C ASN A 4 3.40 -10.90 -6.63
N ALA A 5 3.00 -9.67 -6.31
CA ALA A 5 2.62 -8.62 -7.25
C ALA A 5 3.03 -7.28 -6.64
N GLY A 6 3.65 -6.42 -7.45
CA GLY A 6 4.10 -5.09 -7.06
C GLY A 6 3.91 -4.09 -8.19
N SER A 7 4.65 -2.99 -8.15
CA SER A 7 4.49 -1.89 -9.12
C SER A 7 4.82 -2.24 -10.58
N LEU A 8 5.58 -3.32 -10.85
CA LEU A 8 5.77 -3.81 -12.22
C LEU A 8 4.51 -4.44 -12.82
N ASN A 9 3.51 -4.76 -11.98
CA ASN A 9 2.22 -5.28 -12.39
C ASN A 9 1.17 -4.18 -12.55
N ASP A 10 1.53 -2.91 -12.35
CA ASP A 10 0.61 -1.79 -12.51
C ASP A 10 0.13 -1.67 -13.97
N PRO A 11 -1.16 -1.40 -14.20
CA PRO A 11 -1.66 -1.02 -15.51
C PRO A 11 -0.92 0.21 -16.03
N SER A 12 -0.60 0.24 -17.33
CA SER A 12 0.12 1.37 -17.94
C SER A 12 -0.62 2.70 -17.85
N ASP A 13 -1.96 2.64 -17.75
CA ASP A 13 -2.85 3.79 -17.61
C ASP A 13 -3.07 4.22 -16.15
N ILE A 14 -2.62 3.42 -15.16
CA ILE A 14 -2.78 3.69 -13.73
C ILE A 14 -1.47 3.33 -12.98
N PRO A 15 -0.36 4.06 -13.20
CA PRO A 15 0.90 3.79 -12.53
C PRO A 15 0.80 4.00 -11.01
N GLY A 16 1.35 3.07 -10.23
CA GLY A 16 1.32 3.04 -8.77
C GLY A 16 0.07 2.39 -8.15
N LEU A 17 -0.79 1.77 -8.96
CA LEU A 17 -2.01 1.13 -8.47
C LEU A 17 -1.73 0.09 -7.36
N ALA A 18 -0.67 -0.71 -7.47
CA ALA A 18 -0.29 -1.68 -6.44
C ALA A 18 -0.04 -0.99 -5.08
N HIS A 19 0.68 0.12 -5.08
CA HIS A 19 0.93 0.92 -3.88
C HIS A 19 -0.36 1.55 -3.34
N PHE A 20 -1.24 2.01 -4.22
CA PHE A 20 -2.52 2.55 -3.80
C PHE A 20 -3.44 1.47 -3.19
N VAL A 21 -3.46 0.27 -3.77
CA VAL A 21 -4.20 -0.88 -3.22
C VAL A 21 -3.64 -1.26 -1.85
N GLU A 22 -2.32 -1.26 -1.65
CA GLU A 22 -1.70 -1.49 -0.34
C GLU A 22 -2.32 -0.60 0.74
N HIS A 23 -2.40 0.71 0.49
CA HIS A 23 -3.04 1.67 1.39
C HIS A 23 -4.51 1.33 1.66
N LEU A 24 -5.26 1.07 0.59
CA LEU A 24 -6.69 0.84 0.68
C LEU A 24 -7.06 -0.43 1.46
N LEU A 25 -6.19 -1.43 1.52
CA LEU A 25 -6.44 -2.65 2.31
C LEU A 25 -6.54 -2.37 3.82
N PHE A 26 -5.95 -1.28 4.31
CA PHE A 26 -6.09 -0.86 5.71
C PHE A 26 -7.42 -0.15 6.01
N MET A 27 -8.20 0.21 4.99
CA MET A 27 -9.38 1.07 5.10
C MET A 27 -10.70 0.31 5.36
N GLY A 28 -10.62 -0.92 5.83
CA GLY A 28 -11.77 -1.72 6.27
C GLY A 28 -12.12 -2.88 5.35
N THR A 29 -12.78 -3.88 5.95
CA THR A 29 -13.17 -5.14 5.33
C THR A 29 -14.65 -5.41 5.60
N GLU A 30 -15.29 -6.35 4.89
CA GLU A 30 -16.70 -6.68 5.13
C GLU A 30 -16.99 -7.10 6.57
N THR A 31 -16.05 -7.83 7.20
CA THR A 31 -16.18 -8.26 8.60
C THR A 31 -15.91 -7.13 9.59
N HIS A 32 -15.09 -6.14 9.21
CA HIS A 32 -14.68 -5.02 10.05
C HIS A 32 -14.67 -3.73 9.22
N PRO A 33 -15.85 -3.12 8.98
CA PRO A 33 -16.02 -2.05 7.99
C PRO A 33 -15.49 -0.69 8.43
N GLU A 34 -15.12 -0.52 9.69
CA GLU A 34 -14.57 0.75 10.17
C GLU A 34 -13.13 0.95 9.67
N GLU A 35 -12.84 2.09 9.04
CA GLU A 35 -11.59 2.43 8.33
C GLU A 35 -10.30 2.37 9.16
N ASN A 36 -10.40 2.20 10.48
CA ASN A 36 -9.26 2.09 11.39
C ASN A 36 -9.42 0.95 12.39
N ALA A 37 -10.35 0.01 12.15
CA ALA A 37 -10.60 -1.10 13.05
C ALA A 37 -9.31 -1.89 13.34
N TYR A 38 -8.57 -2.23 12.29
CA TYR A 38 -7.33 -3.00 12.38
C TYR A 38 -6.23 -2.27 13.15
N ASN A 39 -5.92 -1.03 12.75
CA ASN A 39 -4.87 -0.23 13.41
C ASN A 39 -5.22 0.05 14.87
N ARG A 40 -6.49 0.34 15.17
CA ARG A 40 -6.97 0.57 16.52
C ARG A 40 -6.87 -0.70 17.36
N PHE A 41 -7.29 -1.85 16.83
CA PHE A 41 -7.15 -3.14 17.50
C PHE A 41 -5.69 -3.43 17.86
N LEU A 42 -4.76 -3.27 16.91
CA LEU A 42 -3.33 -3.48 17.18
C LEU A 42 -2.82 -2.53 18.26
N SER A 43 -3.15 -1.23 18.16
CA SER A 43 -2.70 -0.24 19.14
C SER A 43 -3.19 -0.52 20.57
N GLN A 44 -4.39 -1.10 20.71
CA GLN A 44 -4.97 -1.50 22.00
C GLN A 44 -4.35 -2.78 22.56
N ASN A 45 -3.69 -3.57 21.71
CA ASN A 45 -3.09 -4.87 22.04
C ASN A 45 -1.56 -4.86 21.89
N ASN A 46 -0.90 -3.73 22.19
CA ASN A 46 0.56 -3.55 22.13
C ASN A 46 1.18 -3.93 20.77
N GLY A 47 0.45 -3.63 19.71
CA GLY A 47 0.80 -3.97 18.34
C GLY A 47 0.95 -2.76 17.44
N ALA A 48 1.54 -3.00 16.28
CA ALA A 48 1.65 -2.06 15.18
C ALA A 48 1.68 -2.83 13.87
N SER A 49 1.34 -2.16 12.77
CA SER A 49 1.43 -2.72 11.42
C SER A 49 2.12 -1.77 10.48
N ASN A 50 2.64 -2.32 9.40
CA ASN A 50 3.07 -1.56 8.24
C ASN A 50 3.00 -2.43 6.98
N ALA A 51 3.15 -1.81 5.84
CA ALA A 51 3.31 -2.47 4.56
C ALA A 51 4.29 -1.70 3.68
N TYR A 52 4.72 -2.33 2.58
CA TYR A 52 5.39 -1.63 1.49
C TYR A 52 5.24 -2.39 0.17
N THR A 53 5.18 -1.62 -0.91
CA THR A 53 5.10 -2.10 -2.29
C THR A 53 6.46 -1.97 -2.95
N SER A 54 6.99 -3.10 -3.39
CA SER A 54 8.22 -3.20 -4.18
C SER A 54 7.90 -3.21 -5.67
N SER A 55 8.92 -3.47 -6.50
CA SER A 55 8.75 -3.73 -7.93
C SER A 55 7.94 -5.00 -8.19
N GLU A 56 8.23 -6.08 -7.45
CA GLU A 56 7.72 -7.43 -7.77
C GLU A 56 6.72 -7.98 -6.74
N PHE A 57 6.66 -7.38 -5.55
CA PHE A 57 5.84 -7.89 -4.45
C PHE A 57 5.34 -6.76 -3.56
N THR A 58 4.31 -7.06 -2.77
CA THR A 58 3.77 -6.18 -1.72
C THR A 58 3.76 -6.94 -0.41
N ASP A 59 4.43 -6.39 0.59
CA ASP A 59 4.60 -7.02 1.90
C ASP A 59 3.75 -6.34 2.95
N PHE A 60 2.96 -7.12 3.68
CA PHE A 60 2.15 -6.68 4.81
C PHE A 60 2.58 -7.40 6.08
N PHE A 61 2.76 -6.67 7.18
CA PHE A 61 3.21 -7.25 8.44
C PHE A 61 2.69 -6.49 9.65
N PHE A 62 2.64 -7.20 10.78
CA PHE A 62 2.23 -6.62 12.05
C PHE A 62 2.90 -7.33 13.23
N THR A 63 2.88 -6.65 14.37
CA THR A 63 3.19 -7.19 15.70
C THR A 63 1.98 -7.00 16.59
N VAL A 64 1.82 -7.86 17.59
CA VAL A 64 0.74 -7.79 18.59
C VAL A 64 1.11 -8.61 19.82
N ALA A 65 0.47 -8.35 20.96
CA ALA A 65 0.54 -9.21 22.14
C ALA A 65 0.03 -10.63 21.84
N ASN A 66 0.63 -11.62 22.50
CA ASN A 66 0.42 -13.04 22.17
C ASN A 66 -1.03 -13.51 22.37
N ASP A 67 -1.71 -12.97 23.37
CA ASP A 67 -3.12 -13.23 23.70
C ASP A 67 -4.08 -12.74 22.61
N ALA A 68 -3.72 -11.68 21.88
CA ALA A 68 -4.54 -11.11 20.81
C ALA A 68 -4.15 -11.62 19.41
N ALA A 69 -3.20 -12.57 19.30
CA ALA A 69 -2.62 -12.99 18.02
C ALA A 69 -3.63 -13.59 17.04
N PHE A 70 -4.56 -14.44 17.52
CA PHE A 70 -5.54 -15.08 16.65
C PHE A 70 -6.54 -14.07 16.09
N GLU A 71 -7.03 -13.16 16.92
CA GLU A 71 -7.95 -12.10 16.48
C GLU A 71 -7.26 -11.13 15.52
N ALA A 72 -5.99 -10.78 15.77
CA ALA A 72 -5.18 -10.00 14.82
C ALA A 72 -5.08 -10.68 13.44
N ILE A 73 -4.87 -12.00 13.42
CA ILE A 73 -4.79 -12.79 12.18
C ILE A 73 -6.15 -12.81 11.46
N GLU A 74 -7.27 -12.94 12.17
CA GLU A 74 -8.60 -12.90 11.55
C GLU A 74 -8.85 -11.54 10.88
N LEU A 75 -8.58 -10.44 11.59
CA LEU A 75 -8.68 -9.09 11.04
C LEU A 75 -7.79 -8.92 9.80
N PHE A 76 -6.53 -9.35 9.91
CA PHE A 76 -5.55 -9.28 8.84
C PHE A 76 -5.95 -10.10 7.61
N SER A 77 -6.57 -11.27 7.81
CA SER A 77 -7.05 -12.12 6.71
C SER A 77 -8.14 -11.46 5.87
N GLY A 78 -8.90 -10.54 6.46
CA GLY A 78 -9.93 -9.76 5.77
C GLY A 78 -9.37 -8.95 4.60
N PHE A 79 -8.12 -8.49 4.70
CA PHE A 79 -7.45 -7.69 3.65
C PHE A 79 -7.42 -8.44 2.32
N PHE A 80 -7.27 -9.77 2.37
CA PHE A 80 -7.06 -10.60 1.19
C PHE A 80 -8.33 -11.33 0.73
N THR A 81 -9.43 -11.17 1.46
CA THR A 81 -10.67 -11.95 1.22
C THR A 81 -11.89 -11.07 0.97
N CYS A 82 -11.99 -9.92 1.64
CA CYS A 82 -13.16 -9.06 1.57
C CYS A 82 -12.86 -7.56 1.82
N PRO A 83 -11.86 -6.94 1.15
CA PRO A 83 -11.62 -5.50 1.29
C PRO A 83 -12.77 -4.68 0.70
N LEU A 84 -13.14 -3.56 1.33
CA LEU A 84 -14.32 -2.79 0.93
C LEU A 84 -14.05 -1.74 -0.15
N PHE A 85 -12.86 -1.14 -0.17
CA PHE A 85 -12.52 -0.02 -1.05
C PHE A 85 -13.58 1.09 -1.06
N LEU A 86 -14.01 1.50 0.15
CA LEU A 86 -15.07 2.48 0.33
C LEU A 86 -14.74 3.80 -0.40
N GLU A 87 -15.68 4.30 -1.19
CA GLU A 87 -15.51 5.51 -2.00
C GLU A 87 -15.11 6.74 -1.16
N GLY A 88 -15.62 6.82 0.09
CA GLY A 88 -15.28 7.87 1.04
C GLY A 88 -13.83 7.82 1.56
N CYS A 89 -13.16 6.67 1.46
CA CYS A 89 -11.74 6.50 1.80
C CYS A 89 -10.85 6.79 0.61
N VAL A 90 -11.25 6.32 -0.57
CA VAL A 90 -10.46 6.38 -1.81
C VAL A 90 -9.92 7.79 -2.05
N GLN A 91 -10.75 8.82 -1.96
CA GLN A 91 -10.33 10.21 -2.19
C GLN A 91 -9.31 10.72 -1.16
N ARG A 92 -9.39 10.26 0.09
CA ARG A 92 -8.42 10.65 1.12
C ARG A 92 -7.11 9.90 0.98
N GLU A 93 -7.16 8.61 0.65
CA GLU A 93 -5.95 7.83 0.44
C GLU A 93 -5.20 8.27 -0.82
N ILE A 94 -5.89 8.72 -1.87
CA ILE A 94 -5.23 9.39 -3.01
C ILE A 94 -4.38 10.57 -2.52
N GLN A 95 -4.94 11.43 -1.66
CA GLN A 95 -4.21 12.56 -1.10
C GLN A 95 -3.06 12.12 -0.18
N ALA A 96 -3.22 11.02 0.56
CA ALA A 96 -2.16 10.48 1.41
C ALA A 96 -0.96 10.03 0.58
N VAL A 97 -1.21 9.30 -0.52
CA VAL A 97 -0.17 8.81 -1.42
C VAL A 97 0.47 9.96 -2.22
N ASP A 98 -0.31 10.95 -2.67
CA ASP A 98 0.23 12.18 -3.29
C ASP A 98 1.18 12.94 -2.34
N ASN A 99 0.84 12.99 -1.05
CA ASN A 99 1.69 13.60 -0.03
C ASN A 99 2.96 12.79 0.21
N GLU A 100 2.90 11.47 0.14
CA GLU A 100 4.10 10.63 0.20
C GLU A 100 5.02 10.88 -0.99
N HIS A 101 4.48 10.88 -2.21
CA HIS A 101 5.25 11.21 -3.40
C HIS A 101 5.88 12.61 -3.30
N SER A 102 5.12 13.60 -2.82
CA SER A 102 5.58 14.97 -2.62
C SER A 102 6.78 15.06 -1.66
N LYS A 103 6.80 14.26 -0.59
CA LYS A 103 7.96 14.17 0.32
C LYS A 103 9.20 13.61 -0.39
N ASN A 104 9.00 12.70 -1.34
CA ASN A 104 10.08 12.03 -2.06
C ASN A 104 10.70 12.91 -3.16
N LEU A 105 10.03 13.97 -3.62
CA LEU A 105 10.51 14.86 -4.70
C LEU A 105 11.89 15.47 -4.46
N GLN A 106 12.23 15.74 -3.20
CA GLN A 106 13.50 16.35 -2.79
C GLN A 106 14.54 15.32 -2.31
N SER A 107 14.22 14.03 -2.35
CA SER A 107 15.17 12.98 -1.96
C SER A 107 16.00 12.54 -3.15
N ASP A 108 17.33 12.72 -3.06
CA ASP A 108 18.25 12.31 -4.13
C ASP A 108 18.18 10.81 -4.42
N ILE A 109 17.88 9.98 -3.41
CA ILE A 109 17.72 8.54 -3.60
C ILE A 109 16.51 8.25 -4.52
N TRP A 110 15.36 8.86 -4.22
CA TRP A 110 14.15 8.69 -5.03
C TRP A 110 14.28 9.28 -6.42
N ARG A 111 14.90 10.46 -6.54
CA ARG A 111 15.20 11.10 -7.83
C ARG A 111 16.11 10.23 -8.70
N PHE A 112 17.16 9.67 -8.10
CA PHE A 112 18.10 8.79 -8.80
C PHE A 112 17.41 7.50 -9.25
N GLN A 113 16.60 6.88 -8.39
CA GLN A 113 15.83 5.68 -8.75
C GLN A 113 14.85 5.95 -9.90
N GLN A 114 14.11 7.05 -9.86
CA GLN A 114 13.17 7.40 -10.94
C GLN A 114 13.92 7.71 -12.25
N LEU A 115 15.09 8.36 -12.18
CA LEU A 115 15.93 8.60 -13.36
C LEU A 115 16.41 7.28 -13.96
N LEU A 116 16.87 6.32 -13.15
CA LEU A 116 17.28 4.99 -13.65
C LEU A 116 16.14 4.26 -14.34
N ARG A 117 14.92 4.32 -13.79
CA ARG A 117 13.71 3.76 -14.41
C ARG A 117 13.45 4.39 -15.77
N TYR A 118 13.44 5.73 -15.82
CA TYR A 118 13.20 6.49 -17.04
C TYR A 118 14.23 6.22 -18.15
N LEU A 119 15.50 5.98 -17.79
CA LEU A 119 16.56 5.60 -18.73
C LEU A 119 16.46 4.14 -19.20
N GLY A 120 15.56 3.34 -18.61
CA GLY A 120 15.23 1.99 -19.05
C GLY A 120 14.49 1.98 -20.39
N ARG A 121 14.32 0.78 -20.95
CA ARG A 121 13.61 0.56 -22.22
C ARG A 121 12.14 0.98 -22.09
N GLU A 122 11.63 1.81 -23.00
CA GLU A 122 10.28 2.41 -22.91
C GLU A 122 9.14 1.38 -22.86
N ASP A 123 9.28 0.24 -23.53
CA ASP A 123 8.30 -0.86 -23.58
C ASP A 123 8.45 -1.85 -22.39
N HIS A 124 9.38 -1.61 -21.47
CA HIS A 124 9.60 -2.47 -20.31
C HIS A 124 8.92 -1.89 -19.06
N PRO A 125 8.16 -2.68 -18.27
CA PRO A 125 7.43 -2.20 -17.09
C PRO A 125 8.29 -1.45 -16.05
N TYR A 126 9.59 -1.74 -16.01
CA TYR A 126 10.54 -1.00 -15.16
C TYR A 126 10.58 0.51 -15.43
N ASN A 127 10.29 0.95 -16.66
CA ASN A 127 10.24 2.36 -17.04
C ASN A 127 9.07 3.10 -16.36
N HIS A 128 8.05 2.37 -15.90
CA HIS A 128 6.86 2.96 -15.30
C HIS A 128 7.16 3.65 -13.96
N PHE A 129 6.31 4.61 -13.63
CA PHE A 129 6.25 5.25 -12.32
C PHE A 129 5.57 4.34 -11.30
N CYS A 130 6.08 4.30 -10.06
CA CYS A 130 5.70 3.27 -9.08
C CYS A 130 5.10 3.80 -7.76
N SER A 131 5.17 5.10 -7.48
CA SER A 131 4.72 5.64 -6.18
C SER A 131 3.24 6.02 -6.13
N PHE A 132 2.54 6.01 -7.27
CA PHE A 132 1.21 6.59 -7.50
C PHE A 132 1.16 8.10 -7.23
N SER A 133 0.58 8.85 -8.16
CA SER A 133 0.27 10.26 -7.94
C SER A 133 -0.76 10.71 -8.97
N CYS A 134 -1.75 11.49 -8.52
CA CYS A 134 -2.74 12.10 -9.41
C CYS A 134 -2.24 13.40 -10.06
N VAL A 135 -1.00 13.82 -9.79
CA VAL A 135 -0.41 15.11 -10.23
C VAL A 135 0.68 14.91 -11.29
N LEU A 136 0.72 13.76 -11.96
CA LEU A 136 1.67 13.49 -13.06
C LEU A 136 1.34 14.28 -14.33
#